data_AF-A0A3Q3VRW4-F1
#
_entry.id   AF-A0A3Q3VRW4-F1
#
_cell.length_a   1.000
_cell.length_b   1.000
_cell.length_c   1.000
_cell.angle_alpha   90.00
_cell.angle_beta   90.00
_cell.angle_gamma   90.00
#
_symmetry.space_group_name_H-M   'P 1'
#
loop_
_entity.id
_entity.type
_entity.pdbx_description
1 polymer ?
#
loop_
_entity_poly.entity_id
_entity_poly.type
_entity_poly.pdbx_seq_one_letter_code
_entity_poly.pdbx_strand_id
1 'polypeptide(L)'
;MAASMARSCRFVSRNHSSFLPRRESFPESAAQDQLPSLLQSGAQTVYCGFDPTADSLHVGNLLAIIGLLHFRKAGHHVLAVLGGATAQIGDPSGKTSERERLSADVVEANTRSIRDSVQRIFTNHELYFHDSSRKLGTVTVLNNLSWYKDRNAVGFLSEVGRYFRMGTMLSRHSVQSRLRSADGMSLTEFTYQVFQAYDFYHLNQTYGCKIQLGGTDQLGNLMSGHEFIHKVSGEEVFGLTVPLVTSSVGDKLGKTAGNAMWLNRDRTSPFDLYQFFLRQPDASVEGRFLDFFMYNSVFPTAGAACAEEACCK
;
A
#
# COMPACT_ATOMS: atom_id res chain seq x y z
N MET A 1 39.86 1.61 -17.00
CA MET A 1 39.10 1.14 -15.83
C MET A 1 38.51 2.27 -14.95
N ALA A 2 38.56 3.54 -15.36
CA ALA A 2 37.98 4.68 -14.61
C ALA A 2 36.82 5.42 -15.34
N ALA A 3 36.40 4.93 -16.50
CA ALA A 3 35.36 5.59 -17.32
C ALA A 3 33.97 4.94 -17.21
N SER A 4 33.82 3.82 -16.49
CA SER A 4 32.54 3.10 -16.35
C SER A 4 31.77 3.46 -15.08
N MET A 5 32.41 4.04 -14.06
CA MET A 5 31.72 4.49 -12.83
C MET A 5 31.09 5.89 -12.99
N ALA A 6 31.56 6.70 -13.94
CA ALA A 6 31.11 8.10 -14.07
C ALA A 6 29.71 8.27 -14.70
N ARG A 7 29.11 7.22 -15.27
CA ARG A 7 27.77 7.30 -15.91
C ARG A 7 26.60 7.00 -14.98
N SER A 8 26.82 6.37 -13.81
CA SER A 8 25.76 6.20 -12.80
C SER A 8 25.66 7.36 -11.79
N CYS A 9 26.65 8.26 -11.72
CA CYS A 9 26.69 9.35 -10.74
C CYS A 9 26.08 10.69 -11.20
N ARG A 10 25.43 10.79 -12.38
CA ARG A 10 24.92 12.09 -12.87
C ARG A 10 23.41 12.32 -12.72
N PHE A 11 22.65 11.38 -12.15
CA PHE A 11 21.20 11.54 -12.08
C PHE A 11 20.66 12.01 -10.73
N VAL A 12 21.47 12.02 -9.67
CA VAL A 12 21.03 12.39 -8.31
C VAL A 12 21.32 13.86 -7.94
N SER A 13 22.14 14.58 -8.73
CA SER A 13 22.52 15.98 -8.44
C SER A 13 21.62 17.06 -9.05
N ARG A 14 20.47 16.74 -9.65
CA ARG A 14 19.52 17.78 -10.06
C ARG A 14 18.54 18.07 -8.92
N ASN A 15 18.78 19.20 -8.25
CA ASN A 15 17.79 19.99 -7.53
C ASN A 15 16.53 20.23 -8.38
N HIS A 16 15.66 19.22 -8.50
CA HIS A 16 14.33 19.33 -9.09
C HIS A 16 13.32 18.85 -8.06
N SER A 17 13.07 19.74 -7.10
CA SER A 17 11.96 19.71 -6.13
C SER A 17 10.58 19.88 -6.77
N SER A 18 10.41 19.60 -8.07
CA SER A 18 9.22 19.97 -8.84
C SER A 18 8.55 18.86 -9.66
N PHE A 19 9.04 17.60 -9.66
CA PHE A 19 8.44 16.56 -10.53
C PHE A 19 8.23 15.17 -9.93
N LEU A 20 8.60 14.92 -8.67
CA LEU A 20 8.10 13.73 -7.97
C LEU A 20 6.67 14.05 -7.48
N PRO A 21 5.63 13.29 -7.87
CA PRO A 21 4.30 13.47 -7.31
C PRO A 21 4.44 13.31 -5.80
N ARG A 22 4.05 14.35 -5.05
CA ARG A 22 4.19 14.43 -3.59
C ARG A 22 3.70 13.13 -2.98
N ARG A 23 4.63 12.32 -2.47
CA ARG A 23 4.31 11.17 -1.63
C ARG A 23 3.83 11.75 -0.32
N GLU A 24 2.55 11.59 -0.01
CA GLU A 24 1.99 12.13 1.22
C GLU A 24 2.22 11.11 2.32
N SER A 25 3.03 11.49 3.30
CA SER A 25 3.16 10.76 4.57
C SER A 25 2.26 11.40 5.62
N PHE A 26 1.71 10.58 6.50
CA PHE A 26 0.86 10.99 7.59
C PHE A 26 1.46 10.58 8.95
N PRO A 27 1.42 11.43 9.99
CA PRO A 27 0.96 12.83 9.97
C PRO A 27 1.84 13.74 9.09
N GLU A 28 1.30 14.85 8.58
CA GLU A 28 2.01 15.74 7.64
C GLU A 28 3.35 16.26 8.22
N SER A 29 3.39 16.46 9.54
CA SER A 29 4.59 16.85 10.29
C SER A 29 5.66 15.76 10.38
N ALA A 30 5.31 14.49 10.12
CA ALA A 30 6.25 13.38 10.16
C ALA A 30 7.12 13.27 8.90
N ALA A 31 6.68 13.88 7.79
CA ALA A 31 7.32 13.76 6.48
C ALA A 31 8.77 14.24 6.46
N GLN A 32 9.04 15.33 7.19
CA GLN A 32 10.29 16.06 7.08
C GLN A 32 11.38 15.47 7.97
N ASP A 33 11.04 15.10 9.21
CA ASP A 33 12.06 14.69 10.21
C ASP A 33 11.82 13.31 10.83
N GLN A 34 10.59 13.03 11.28
CA GLN A 34 10.30 11.86 12.12
C GLN A 34 10.40 10.54 11.36
N LEU A 35 9.80 10.46 10.18
CA LEU A 35 9.82 9.23 9.38
C LEU A 35 11.20 8.91 8.82
N PRO A 36 11.97 9.86 8.25
CA PRO A 36 13.38 9.63 7.91
C PRO A 36 14.20 9.14 9.10
N SER A 37 14.05 9.79 10.25
CA SER A 37 14.77 9.42 11.48
C SER A 37 14.39 8.01 11.96
N LEU A 38 13.11 7.64 11.90
CA LEU A 38 12.65 6.28 12.19
C LEU A 38 13.32 5.26 11.27
N LEU A 39 13.33 5.51 9.95
CA LEU A 39 13.93 4.61 8.97
C LEU A 39 15.46 4.50 9.11
N GLN A 40 16.12 5.55 9.61
CA GLN A 40 17.56 5.55 9.93
C GLN A 40 17.87 4.82 11.24
N SER A 41 16.93 4.79 12.19
CA SER A 41 17.13 4.17 13.52
C SER A 41 17.28 2.65 13.49
N GLY A 42 16.88 2.00 12.39
CA GLY A 42 17.01 0.56 12.20
C GLY A 42 15.91 -0.04 11.34
N ALA A 43 15.90 -1.38 11.25
CA ALA A 43 14.84 -2.11 10.55
C ALA A 43 13.47 -1.79 11.17
N GLN A 44 12.49 -1.52 10.31
CA GLN A 44 11.13 -1.19 10.70
C GLN A 44 10.19 -2.24 10.13
N THR A 45 9.01 -2.37 10.71
CA THR A 45 7.95 -3.22 10.18
C THR A 45 6.90 -2.35 9.47
N VAL A 46 6.64 -2.68 8.20
CA VAL A 46 5.72 -1.96 7.30
C VAL A 46 4.63 -2.91 6.82
N TYR A 47 3.37 -2.49 6.79
CA TYR A 47 2.30 -3.31 6.22
C TYR A 47 1.53 -2.64 5.09
N CYS A 48 0.96 -3.45 4.20
CA CYS A 48 -0.05 -3.02 3.25
C CYS A 48 -1.19 -4.05 3.21
N GLY A 49 -2.43 -3.57 3.14
CA GLY A 49 -3.63 -4.39 3.06
C GLY A 49 -4.10 -4.62 1.62
N PHE A 50 -4.57 -5.83 1.33
CA PHE A 50 -5.13 -6.23 0.03
C PHE A 50 -6.46 -6.97 0.23
N ASP A 51 -7.57 -6.35 -0.16
CA ASP A 51 -8.89 -6.96 -0.07
C ASP A 51 -9.13 -7.96 -1.24
N PRO A 52 -9.48 -9.22 -0.96
CA PRO A 52 -9.75 -10.28 -1.95
C PRO A 52 -11.09 -10.13 -2.70
N THR A 53 -11.27 -9.02 -3.41
CA THR A 53 -12.48 -8.75 -4.21
C THR A 53 -12.54 -9.52 -5.54
N ALA A 54 -11.42 -10.09 -5.96
CA ALA A 54 -11.27 -10.92 -7.14
C ALA A 54 -10.19 -11.98 -6.87
N ASP A 55 -10.11 -12.99 -7.73
CA ASP A 55 -9.12 -14.07 -7.69
C ASP A 55 -7.69 -13.62 -8.06
N SER A 56 -7.49 -12.35 -8.43
CA SER A 56 -6.19 -11.80 -8.81
C SER A 56 -6.10 -10.34 -8.41
N LEU A 57 -4.89 -9.91 -8.05
CA LEU A 57 -4.54 -8.49 -8.03
C LEU A 57 -4.37 -7.96 -9.45
N HIS A 58 -4.44 -6.65 -9.63
CA HIS A 58 -4.23 -5.98 -10.91
C HIS A 58 -3.12 -4.92 -10.80
N VAL A 59 -2.73 -4.30 -11.91
CA VAL A 59 -1.65 -3.29 -11.96
C VAL A 59 -1.86 -2.14 -10.96
N GLY A 60 -3.10 -1.75 -10.66
CA GLY A 60 -3.37 -0.78 -9.58
C GLY A 60 -2.84 -1.19 -8.20
N ASN A 61 -2.82 -2.48 -7.85
CA ASN A 61 -2.25 -2.98 -6.60
C ASN A 61 -0.73 -3.13 -6.69
N LEU A 62 -0.18 -3.23 -7.90
CA LEU A 62 1.25 -3.47 -8.13
C LEU A 62 2.11 -2.36 -7.51
N LEU A 63 1.65 -1.11 -7.53
CA LEU A 63 2.41 -0.01 -6.95
C LEU A 63 2.59 -0.15 -5.42
N ALA A 64 1.55 -0.61 -4.72
CA ALA A 64 1.64 -0.89 -3.29
C ALA A 64 2.58 -2.07 -3.01
N ILE A 65 2.53 -3.13 -3.84
CA ILE A 65 3.47 -4.26 -3.75
C ILE A 65 4.91 -3.79 -3.99
N ILE A 66 5.14 -2.95 -5.00
CA ILE A 66 6.46 -2.37 -5.29
C ILE A 66 6.96 -1.57 -4.10
N GLY A 67 6.10 -0.77 -3.46
CA GLY A 67 6.47 -0.08 -2.22
C GLY A 67 6.94 -1.04 -1.12
N LEU A 68 6.26 -2.17 -0.91
CA LEU A 68 6.73 -3.22 0.01
C LEU A 68 8.06 -3.84 -0.45
N LEU A 69 8.25 -4.09 -1.75
CA LEU A 69 9.52 -4.61 -2.28
C LEU A 69 10.69 -3.65 -1.99
N HIS A 70 10.48 -2.34 -2.12
CA HIS A 70 11.49 -1.33 -1.77
C HIS A 70 11.81 -1.32 -0.28
N PHE A 71 10.80 -1.39 0.59
CA PHE A 71 11.05 -1.51 2.05
C PHE A 71 11.85 -2.78 2.37
N ARG A 72 11.46 -3.91 1.79
CA ARG A 72 12.16 -5.19 1.97
C ARG A 72 13.61 -5.13 1.49
N LYS A 73 13.86 -4.52 0.32
CA LYS A 73 15.20 -4.32 -0.24
C LYS A 73 16.10 -3.52 0.67
N ALA A 74 15.55 -2.54 1.37
CA ALA A 74 16.26 -1.72 2.34
C ALA A 74 16.45 -2.36 3.72
N GLY A 75 16.07 -3.64 3.87
CA GLY A 75 16.25 -4.38 5.12
C GLY A 75 15.07 -4.27 6.10
N HIS A 76 14.00 -3.56 5.75
CA HIS A 76 12.79 -3.46 6.59
C HIS A 76 11.90 -4.71 6.43
N HIS A 77 11.19 -5.07 7.50
CA HIS A 77 10.24 -6.18 7.50
C HIS A 77 8.91 -5.75 6.89
N VAL A 78 8.34 -6.57 6.01
CA VAL A 78 7.08 -6.26 5.33
C VAL A 78 5.99 -7.28 5.61
N LEU A 79 4.79 -6.77 5.87
CA LEU A 79 3.58 -7.54 6.13
C LEU A 79 2.57 -7.28 5.00
N ALA A 80 2.28 -8.30 4.20
CA ALA A 80 1.20 -8.25 3.22
C ALA A 80 -0.06 -8.84 3.87
N VAL A 81 -1.04 -8.01 4.19
CA VAL A 81 -2.25 -8.43 4.91
C VAL A 81 -3.38 -8.64 3.92
N LEU A 82 -3.90 -9.86 3.86
CA LEU A 82 -5.05 -10.22 3.05
C LEU A 82 -6.33 -9.95 3.85
N GLY A 83 -7.24 -9.21 3.24
CA GLY A 83 -8.46 -8.72 3.87
C GLY A 83 -9.60 -9.73 3.93
N GLY A 84 -9.40 -10.93 4.49
CA GLY A 84 -10.46 -11.95 4.54
C GLY A 84 -11.72 -11.53 5.32
N ALA A 85 -11.58 -10.71 6.36
CA ALA A 85 -12.70 -10.11 7.08
C ALA A 85 -13.16 -8.80 6.41
N THR A 86 -12.22 -7.91 6.07
CA THR A 86 -12.52 -6.59 5.49
C THR A 86 -13.19 -6.67 4.11
N ALA A 87 -12.89 -7.68 3.30
CA ALA A 87 -13.58 -7.92 2.04
C ALA A 87 -15.06 -8.32 2.20
N GLN A 88 -15.44 -8.89 3.34
CA GLN A 88 -16.86 -9.19 3.64
C GLN A 88 -17.64 -7.93 4.02
N ILE A 89 -16.94 -6.87 4.45
CA ILE A 89 -17.49 -5.56 4.80
C ILE A 89 -17.56 -4.67 3.56
N GLY A 90 -16.45 -4.57 2.84
CA GLY A 90 -16.32 -3.80 1.61
C GLY A 90 -15.88 -2.35 1.86
N ASP A 91 -14.73 -1.99 1.32
CA ASP A 91 -14.22 -0.61 1.37
C ASP A 91 -15.01 0.34 0.46
N PRO A 92 -15.61 1.43 1.01
CA PRO A 92 -16.31 2.45 0.24
C PRO A 92 -15.37 3.46 -0.45
N SER A 93 -14.07 3.44 -0.15
CA SER A 93 -13.13 4.47 -0.60
C SER A 93 -13.01 4.55 -2.13
N GLY A 94 -13.27 5.74 -2.69
CA GLY A 94 -13.18 6.00 -4.12
C GLY A 94 -14.26 5.30 -4.97
N LYS A 95 -15.41 4.93 -4.37
CA LYS A 95 -16.55 4.29 -5.04
C LYS A 95 -17.83 5.13 -4.95
N THR A 96 -18.68 4.98 -5.96
CA THR A 96 -19.96 5.70 -6.09
C THR A 96 -21.19 4.80 -5.88
N SER A 97 -21.02 3.48 -5.84
CA SER A 97 -22.07 2.49 -5.64
C SER A 97 -21.64 1.43 -4.62
N GLU A 98 -22.61 0.77 -4.00
CA GLU A 98 -22.34 -0.34 -3.07
C GLU A 98 -21.70 -1.53 -3.81
N ARG A 99 -20.87 -2.30 -3.11
CA ARG A 99 -20.31 -3.54 -3.67
C ARG A 99 -21.33 -4.67 -3.53
N GLU A 100 -21.42 -5.50 -4.55
CA GLU A 100 -22.06 -6.80 -4.39
C GLU A 100 -21.30 -7.63 -3.34
N ARG A 101 -22.07 -8.23 -2.44
CA ARG A 101 -21.51 -9.05 -1.36
C ARG A 101 -21.01 -10.38 -1.94
N LEU A 102 -19.73 -10.65 -1.75
CA LEU A 102 -19.14 -11.95 -2.07
C LEU A 102 -19.49 -12.98 -0.99
N SER A 103 -19.72 -14.24 -1.39
CA SER A 103 -19.86 -15.34 -0.42
C SER A 103 -18.54 -15.60 0.29
N ALA A 104 -18.60 -16.17 1.50
CA ALA A 104 -17.41 -16.52 2.26
C ALA A 104 -16.48 -17.46 1.46
N ASP A 105 -17.04 -18.43 0.75
CA ASP A 105 -16.28 -19.38 -0.09
C ASP A 105 -15.53 -18.67 -1.23
N VAL A 106 -16.16 -17.68 -1.87
CA VAL A 106 -15.52 -16.87 -2.92
C VAL A 106 -14.42 -16.00 -2.34
N VAL A 107 -14.66 -15.34 -1.19
CA VAL A 107 -13.64 -14.56 -0.49
C VAL A 107 -12.45 -15.44 -0.10
N GLU A 108 -12.69 -16.66 0.37
CA GLU A 108 -11.63 -17.59 0.74
C GLU A 108 -10.82 -18.05 -0.48
N ALA A 109 -11.50 -18.45 -1.57
CA ALA A 109 -10.85 -18.82 -2.82
C ALA A 109 -9.98 -17.68 -3.38
N ASN A 110 -10.52 -16.46 -3.39
CA ASN A 110 -9.80 -15.26 -3.80
C ASN A 110 -8.59 -14.99 -2.88
N THR A 111 -8.75 -15.15 -1.57
CA THR A 111 -7.68 -14.99 -0.59
C THR A 111 -6.53 -15.96 -0.85
N ARG A 112 -6.82 -17.23 -1.16
CA ARG A 112 -5.80 -18.24 -1.50
C ARG A 112 -5.05 -17.83 -2.77
N SER A 113 -5.76 -17.47 -3.83
CA SER A 113 -5.15 -17.07 -5.10
C SER A 113 -4.27 -15.81 -4.99
N ILE A 114 -4.73 -14.81 -4.23
CA ILE A 114 -3.94 -13.60 -3.97
C ILE A 114 -2.71 -13.91 -3.11
N ARG A 115 -2.84 -14.77 -2.09
CA ARG A 115 -1.70 -15.22 -1.27
C ARG A 115 -0.60 -15.80 -2.14
N ASP A 116 -0.95 -16.75 -3.01
CA ASP A 116 0.00 -17.42 -3.90
C ASP A 116 0.63 -16.42 -4.88
N SER A 117 -0.15 -15.47 -5.37
CA SER A 117 0.33 -14.41 -6.27
C SER A 117 1.34 -13.49 -5.56
N VAL A 118 1.03 -13.03 -4.35
CA VAL A 118 1.93 -12.19 -3.54
C VAL A 118 3.21 -12.93 -3.21
N GLN A 119 3.11 -14.17 -2.72
CA GLN A 119 4.28 -15.01 -2.42
C GLN A 119 5.18 -15.17 -3.64
N ARG A 120 4.60 -15.50 -4.80
CA ARG A 120 5.34 -15.64 -6.06
C ARG A 120 6.05 -14.36 -6.47
N ILE A 121 5.43 -13.19 -6.31
CA ILE A 121 6.06 -11.90 -6.60
C ILE A 121 7.29 -11.69 -5.70
N PHE A 122 7.16 -11.91 -4.39
CA PHE A 122 8.28 -11.75 -3.45
C PHE A 122 9.41 -12.78 -3.66
N THR A 123 9.07 -14.03 -4.00
CA THR A 123 10.04 -15.06 -4.37
C THR A 123 10.79 -14.69 -5.64
N ASN A 124 10.07 -14.28 -6.69
CA ASN A 124 10.70 -13.85 -7.94
C ASN A 124 11.59 -12.60 -7.73
N HIS A 125 11.14 -11.66 -6.90
CA HIS A 125 11.96 -10.50 -6.53
C HIS A 125 13.29 -10.93 -5.90
N GLU A 126 13.25 -11.90 -4.99
CA GLU A 126 14.47 -12.43 -4.38
C GLU A 126 15.35 -13.18 -5.38
N LEU A 127 14.78 -13.98 -6.29
CA LEU A 127 15.55 -14.74 -7.27
C LEU A 127 16.22 -13.86 -8.34
N TYR A 128 15.53 -12.81 -8.81
CA TYR A 128 15.96 -12.05 -9.99
C TYR A 128 16.54 -10.67 -9.67
N PHE A 129 16.26 -10.10 -8.50
CA PHE A 129 16.59 -8.70 -8.18
C PHE A 129 17.35 -8.53 -6.86
N HIS A 130 17.64 -9.63 -6.16
CA HIS A 130 18.42 -9.58 -4.93
C HIS A 130 19.92 -9.68 -5.21
N ASP A 131 20.67 -8.69 -4.73
CA ASP A 131 22.10 -8.80 -4.57
C ASP A 131 22.43 -9.40 -3.19
N SER A 132 23.04 -10.59 -3.20
CA SER A 132 23.48 -11.33 -2.01
C SER A 132 24.42 -10.55 -1.08
N SER A 133 24.98 -9.43 -1.53
CA SER A 133 25.84 -8.56 -0.72
C SER A 133 25.08 -7.78 0.38
N ARG A 134 23.75 -7.68 0.29
CA ARG A 134 22.91 -6.94 1.25
C ARG A 134 21.96 -7.88 1.97
N LYS A 135 21.58 -7.56 3.21
CA LYS A 135 20.55 -8.34 3.93
C LYS A 135 19.16 -7.86 3.52
N LEU A 136 18.32 -8.76 3.01
CA LEU A 136 16.90 -8.48 2.80
C LEU A 136 16.13 -8.49 4.13
N GLY A 137 15.11 -7.65 4.20
CA GLY A 137 14.09 -7.76 5.22
C GLY A 137 13.19 -8.99 5.01
N THR A 138 12.42 -9.34 6.03
CA THR A 138 11.48 -10.47 5.97
C THR A 138 10.19 -10.07 5.27
N VAL A 139 9.50 -11.04 4.68
CA VAL A 139 8.13 -10.89 4.17
C VAL A 139 7.23 -11.87 4.90
N THR A 140 6.09 -11.39 5.40
CA THR A 140 5.05 -12.24 6.00
C THR A 140 3.72 -11.94 5.34
N VAL A 141 3.00 -12.98 4.91
CA VAL A 141 1.64 -12.85 4.36
C VAL A 141 0.64 -13.28 5.42
N LEU A 142 -0.22 -12.36 5.84
CA LEU A 142 -1.20 -12.55 6.92
C LEU A 142 -2.62 -12.49 6.36
N ASN A 143 -3.61 -12.96 7.13
CA ASN A 143 -5.03 -12.80 6.80
C ASN A 143 -5.76 -12.23 8.02
N ASN A 144 -6.39 -11.07 7.88
CA ASN A 144 -7.04 -10.39 9.01
C ASN A 144 -8.21 -11.16 9.61
N LEU A 145 -8.79 -12.10 8.87
CA LEU A 145 -9.80 -13.01 9.41
C LEU A 145 -9.29 -13.76 10.66
N SER A 146 -7.98 -13.99 10.81
CA SER A 146 -7.44 -14.73 11.95
C SER A 146 -7.65 -14.05 13.31
N TRP A 147 -7.70 -12.72 13.35
CA TRP A 147 -7.94 -11.97 14.60
C TRP A 147 -9.40 -11.51 14.78
N TYR A 148 -10.26 -11.70 13.76
CA TYR A 148 -11.69 -11.42 13.87
C TYR A 148 -12.58 -12.65 14.06
N LYS A 149 -12.17 -13.84 13.57
CA LYS A 149 -13.04 -15.03 13.53
C LYS A 149 -13.67 -15.44 14.87
N ASP A 150 -12.96 -15.20 15.97
CA ASP A 150 -13.38 -15.59 17.33
C ASP A 150 -13.83 -14.38 18.16
N ARG A 151 -13.95 -13.20 17.54
CA ARG A 151 -14.41 -11.97 18.22
C ARG A 151 -15.91 -11.83 18.12
N ASN A 152 -16.57 -11.66 19.27
CA ASN A 152 -17.98 -11.30 19.29
C ASN A 152 -18.17 -9.77 19.09
N ALA A 153 -19.30 -9.40 18.49
CA ALA A 153 -19.58 -8.01 18.12
C ALA A 153 -19.61 -7.06 19.33
N VAL A 154 -20.16 -7.50 20.46
CA VAL A 154 -20.26 -6.67 21.68
C VAL A 154 -18.87 -6.37 22.23
N GLY A 155 -18.01 -7.38 22.33
CA GLY A 155 -16.63 -7.24 22.79
C GLY A 155 -15.83 -6.32 21.86
N PHE A 156 -15.93 -6.52 20.55
CA PHE A 156 -15.24 -5.66 19.58
C PHE A 156 -15.69 -4.19 19.67
N LEU A 157 -17.00 -3.93 19.71
CA LEU A 157 -17.51 -2.55 19.80
C LEU A 157 -17.18 -1.91 21.15
N SER A 158 -17.21 -2.66 22.25
CA SER A 158 -16.85 -2.16 23.57
C SER A 158 -15.35 -1.80 23.68
N GLU A 159 -14.48 -2.63 23.09
CA GLU A 159 -13.03 -2.43 23.10
C GLU A 159 -12.64 -1.28 22.15
N VAL A 160 -13.08 -1.35 20.90
CA VAL A 160 -12.57 -0.53 19.81
C VAL A 160 -13.45 0.70 19.58
N GLY A 161 -14.77 0.53 19.57
CA GLY A 161 -15.73 1.55 19.14
C GLY A 161 -15.68 2.85 19.93
N ARG A 162 -15.30 2.81 21.22
CA ARG A 162 -15.20 3.99 22.09
C ARG A 162 -14.18 5.04 21.66
N TYR A 163 -13.20 4.64 20.84
CA TYR A 163 -12.12 5.51 20.35
C TYR A 163 -12.48 6.24 19.05
N PHE A 164 -13.60 5.85 18.42
CA PHE A 164 -14.07 6.40 17.16
C PHE A 164 -15.20 7.40 17.40
N ARG A 165 -15.00 8.65 16.99
CA ARG A 165 -16.02 9.70 17.08
C ARG A 165 -16.74 9.83 15.75
N MET A 166 -18.07 9.74 15.80
CA MET A 166 -18.92 9.83 14.60
C MET A 166 -18.64 11.07 13.76
N GLY A 167 -18.47 12.24 14.38
CA GLY A 167 -18.18 13.48 13.66
C GLY A 167 -16.90 13.39 12.81
N THR A 168 -15.83 12.82 13.36
CA THR A 168 -14.54 12.62 12.66
C THR A 168 -14.66 11.59 11.54
N MET A 169 -15.36 10.48 11.79
CA MET A 169 -15.57 9.44 10.77
C MET A 169 -16.40 9.97 9.59
N LEU A 170 -17.46 10.74 9.88
CA LEU A 170 -18.33 11.37 8.89
C LEU A 170 -17.63 12.50 8.12
N SER A 171 -16.61 13.14 8.70
CA SER A 171 -15.87 14.21 8.02
C SER A 171 -14.85 13.71 7.00
N ARG A 172 -14.55 12.40 6.96
CA ARG A 172 -13.62 11.82 5.98
C ARG A 172 -14.17 11.98 4.56
N HIS A 173 -13.33 12.41 3.63
CA HIS A 173 -13.74 12.66 2.24
C HIS A 173 -14.36 11.43 1.56
N SER A 174 -13.78 10.24 1.75
CA SER A 174 -14.33 8.98 1.22
C SER A 174 -15.75 8.71 1.73
N VAL A 175 -15.99 8.96 3.01
CA VAL A 175 -17.30 8.79 3.66
C VAL A 175 -18.30 9.82 3.18
N GLN A 176 -17.92 11.10 3.13
CA GLN A 176 -18.80 12.17 2.62
C GLN A 176 -19.21 11.94 1.16
N SER A 177 -18.27 11.52 0.31
CA SER A 177 -18.53 11.27 -1.10
C SER A 177 -19.55 10.14 -1.28
N ARG A 178 -19.42 9.04 -0.53
CA ARG A 178 -20.33 7.91 -0.60
C ARG A 178 -21.69 8.22 0.05
N LEU A 179 -21.75 8.93 1.17
CA LEU A 179 -23.00 9.39 1.78
C LEU A 179 -23.84 10.29 0.85
N ARG A 180 -23.19 11.08 -0.01
CA ARG A 180 -23.85 11.94 -1.01
C ARG A 180 -24.25 11.20 -2.29
N SER A 181 -23.86 9.93 -2.44
CA SER A 181 -24.25 9.13 -3.61
C SER A 181 -25.74 8.77 -3.55
N ALA A 182 -26.32 8.42 -4.70
CA ALA A 182 -27.76 8.11 -4.81
C ALA A 182 -28.20 6.98 -3.85
N ASP A 183 -27.33 5.98 -3.63
CA ASP A 183 -27.61 4.83 -2.78
C ASP A 183 -27.21 5.04 -1.31
N GLY A 184 -26.65 6.20 -0.96
CA GLY A 184 -26.14 6.49 0.39
C GLY A 184 -24.95 5.63 0.81
N MET A 185 -24.85 5.29 2.09
CA MET A 185 -23.81 4.40 2.63
C MET A 185 -24.42 3.48 3.68
N SER A 186 -24.13 2.18 3.61
CA SER A 186 -24.60 1.23 4.63
C SER A 186 -23.75 1.30 5.90
N LEU A 187 -24.33 0.87 7.04
CA LEU A 187 -23.58 0.79 8.31
C LEU A 187 -22.34 -0.12 8.17
N THR A 188 -22.47 -1.20 7.40
CA THR A 188 -21.38 -2.12 7.10
C THR A 188 -20.21 -1.38 6.45
N GLU A 189 -20.44 -0.69 5.32
CA GLU A 189 -19.41 0.12 4.65
C GLU A 189 -18.81 1.18 5.59
N PHE A 190 -19.64 1.85 6.40
CA PHE A 190 -19.19 2.88 7.34
C PHE A 190 -18.21 2.32 8.38
N THR A 191 -18.43 1.10 8.86
CA THR A 191 -17.56 0.44 9.85
C THR A 191 -16.24 -0.05 9.28
N TYR A 192 -16.06 -0.10 7.96
CA TYR A 192 -14.83 -0.58 7.33
C TYR A 192 -13.56 0.12 7.86
N GLN A 193 -13.61 1.44 8.04
CA GLN A 193 -12.49 2.22 8.58
C GLN A 193 -12.07 1.80 10.00
N VAL A 194 -13.01 1.28 10.79
CA VAL A 194 -12.76 0.78 12.16
C VAL A 194 -12.00 -0.54 12.10
N PHE A 195 -12.37 -1.45 11.20
CA PHE A 195 -11.68 -2.72 10.99
C PHE A 195 -10.26 -2.48 10.47
N GLN A 196 -10.07 -1.62 9.47
CA GLN A 196 -8.74 -1.31 8.97
C GLN A 196 -7.85 -0.61 10.02
N ALA A 197 -8.43 0.26 10.86
CA ALA A 197 -7.69 0.88 11.96
C ALA A 197 -7.28 -0.15 13.02
N TYR A 198 -8.17 -1.08 13.35
CA TYR A 198 -7.87 -2.17 14.27
C TYR A 198 -6.81 -3.13 13.72
N ASP A 199 -6.80 -3.40 12.42
CA ASP A 199 -5.75 -4.19 11.76
C ASP A 199 -4.38 -3.55 12.00
N PHE A 200 -4.25 -2.22 11.84
CA PHE A 200 -3.00 -1.53 12.14
C PHE A 200 -2.60 -1.72 13.60
N TYR A 201 -3.53 -1.52 14.54
CA TYR A 201 -3.25 -1.69 15.96
C TYR A 201 -2.81 -3.12 16.29
N HIS A 202 -3.50 -4.14 15.79
CA HIS A 202 -3.13 -5.53 15.99
C HIS A 202 -1.71 -5.83 15.49
N LEU A 203 -1.36 -5.34 14.29
CA LEU A 203 -0.03 -5.53 13.70
C LEU A 203 1.06 -4.73 14.45
N ASN A 204 0.71 -3.55 14.95
CA ASN A 204 1.59 -2.75 15.80
C ASN A 204 1.94 -3.51 17.09
N GLN A 205 0.93 -4.03 17.79
CA GLN A 205 1.13 -4.77 19.04
C GLN A 205 1.82 -6.13 18.85
N THR A 206 1.54 -6.82 17.75
CA THR A 206 2.03 -8.21 17.53
C THR A 206 3.39 -8.25 16.81
N TYR A 207 3.63 -7.33 15.88
CA TYR A 207 4.81 -7.34 14.99
C TYR A 207 5.65 -6.06 15.08
N GLY A 208 5.33 -5.15 16.00
CA GLY A 208 5.99 -3.84 16.09
C GLY A 208 5.79 -3.01 14.81
N CYS A 209 4.69 -3.22 14.09
CA CYS A 209 4.40 -2.48 12.86
C CYS A 209 4.21 -1.00 13.14
N LYS A 210 5.01 -0.15 12.50
CA LYS A 210 4.98 1.31 12.67
C LYS A 210 4.56 2.06 11.43
N ILE A 211 4.51 1.41 10.27
CA ILE A 211 4.23 2.08 9.00
C ILE A 211 3.12 1.34 8.26
N GLN A 212 2.06 2.04 7.88
CA GLN A 212 1.03 1.57 6.98
C GLN A 212 1.22 2.17 5.58
N LEU A 213 1.34 1.32 4.57
CA LEU A 213 1.37 1.72 3.17
C LEU A 213 -0.03 1.52 2.54
N GLY A 214 -0.50 2.48 1.75
CA GLY A 214 -1.77 2.39 1.02
C GLY A 214 -1.85 3.33 -0.18
N GLY A 215 -2.89 3.22 -0.99
CA GLY A 215 -3.15 4.20 -2.06
C GLY A 215 -3.60 5.56 -1.50
N THR A 216 -3.50 6.63 -2.28
CA THR A 216 -4.03 7.95 -1.89
C THR A 216 -5.54 7.94 -1.63
N ASP A 217 -6.29 7.03 -2.27
CA ASP A 217 -7.71 6.82 -1.98
C ASP A 217 -7.98 6.21 -0.60
N GLN A 218 -6.96 5.63 0.05
CA GLN A 218 -7.04 5.06 1.39
C GLN A 218 -6.66 6.03 2.52
N LEU A 219 -6.32 7.29 2.20
CA LEU A 219 -5.78 8.24 3.18
C LEU A 219 -6.66 8.35 4.45
N GLY A 220 -7.98 8.40 4.30
CA GLY A 220 -8.91 8.46 5.45
C GLY A 220 -8.83 7.24 6.37
N ASN A 221 -8.61 6.05 5.81
CA ASN A 221 -8.46 4.82 6.59
C ASN A 221 -7.09 4.75 7.28
N LEU A 222 -6.02 5.19 6.60
CA LEU A 222 -4.67 5.30 7.18
C LEU A 222 -4.66 6.27 8.38
N MET A 223 -5.29 7.43 8.23
CA MET A 223 -5.43 8.40 9.32
C MET A 223 -6.19 7.82 10.52
N SER A 224 -7.25 7.05 10.25
CA SER A 224 -8.06 6.42 11.30
C SER A 224 -7.24 5.39 12.09
N GLY A 225 -6.36 4.63 11.44
CA GLY A 225 -5.42 3.73 12.11
C GLY A 225 -4.41 4.45 13.00
N HIS A 226 -3.76 5.50 12.47
CA HIS A 226 -2.83 6.32 13.26
C HIS A 226 -3.51 6.95 14.48
N GLU A 227 -4.64 7.62 14.29
CA GLU A 227 -5.37 8.25 15.40
C GLU A 227 -5.84 7.23 16.44
N PHE A 228 -6.24 6.04 16.00
CA PHE A 228 -6.67 4.97 16.90
C PHE A 228 -5.50 4.49 17.77
N ILE A 229 -4.35 4.15 17.16
CA ILE A 229 -3.16 3.70 17.89
C ILE A 229 -2.70 4.77 18.86
N HIS A 230 -2.60 6.02 18.41
CA HIS A 230 -2.20 7.13 19.27
C HIS A 230 -3.13 7.31 20.48
N LYS A 231 -4.46 7.19 20.30
CA LYS A 231 -5.42 7.28 21.40
C LYS A 231 -5.38 6.08 22.37
N VAL A 232 -5.00 4.90 21.89
CA VAL A 232 -5.02 3.66 22.68
C VAL A 232 -3.71 3.46 23.45
N SER A 233 -2.57 3.57 22.77
CA SER A 233 -1.25 3.27 23.35
C SER A 233 -0.32 4.49 23.44
N GLY A 234 -0.65 5.61 22.81
CA GLY A 234 0.24 6.76 22.71
C GLY A 234 1.43 6.56 21.77
N GLU A 235 1.50 5.43 21.06
CA GLU A 235 2.58 5.14 20.12
C GLU A 235 2.49 6.02 18.87
N GLU A 236 3.67 6.46 18.41
CA GLU A 236 3.83 7.14 17.12
C GLU A 236 3.98 6.11 15.99
N VAL A 237 3.06 6.20 15.04
CA VAL A 237 2.98 5.34 13.85
C VAL A 237 2.68 6.19 12.62
N PHE A 238 3.01 5.70 11.42
CA PHE A 238 3.03 6.51 10.22
C PHE A 238 2.21 5.89 9.10
N GLY A 239 1.52 6.73 8.33
CA GLY A 239 0.89 6.37 7.06
C GLY A 239 1.76 6.81 5.89
N LEU A 240 1.86 6.00 4.85
CA LEU A 240 2.49 6.33 3.59
C LEU A 240 1.52 6.05 2.45
N THR A 241 1.29 7.06 1.63
CA THR A 241 0.47 6.90 0.44
C THR A 241 1.33 6.69 -0.80
N VAL A 242 0.89 5.77 -1.66
CA VAL A 242 1.34 5.68 -3.04
C VAL A 242 0.32 6.38 -3.95
N PRO A 243 0.78 7.16 -4.93
CA PRO A 243 -0.11 7.91 -5.81
C PRO A 243 -1.01 6.96 -6.59
N LEU A 244 -2.27 7.35 -6.73
CA LEU A 244 -3.18 6.69 -7.66
C LEU A 244 -2.68 6.97 -9.09
N VAL A 245 -2.27 5.93 -9.80
CA VAL A 245 -1.90 6.11 -11.21
C VAL A 245 -3.20 6.28 -12.01
N THR A 246 -3.30 7.39 -12.73
CA THR A 246 -4.41 7.70 -13.65
C THR A 246 -3.89 7.77 -15.07
N SER A 247 -4.73 7.39 -16.03
CA SER A 247 -4.48 7.60 -17.46
C SER A 247 -4.50 9.10 -17.77
N SER A 248 -4.00 9.48 -18.96
CA SER A 248 -4.08 10.86 -19.47
C SER A 248 -5.52 11.38 -19.59
N VAL A 249 -6.51 10.48 -19.65
CA VAL A 249 -7.95 10.78 -19.75
C VAL A 249 -8.60 10.85 -18.35
N GLY A 250 -7.85 10.58 -17.28
CA GLY A 250 -8.32 10.64 -15.89
C GLY A 250 -8.85 9.32 -15.32
N ASP A 251 -9.02 8.28 -16.15
CA ASP A 251 -9.43 6.96 -15.67
C ASP A 251 -8.36 6.30 -14.78
N LYS A 252 -8.78 5.59 -13.72
CA LYS A 252 -7.86 4.80 -12.87
C LYS A 252 -7.06 3.81 -13.73
N LEU A 253 -5.75 3.75 -13.53
CA LEU A 253 -4.85 2.86 -14.25
C LEU A 253 -5.29 1.40 -14.10
N GLY A 254 -5.38 0.68 -15.21
CA GLY A 254 -5.87 -0.69 -15.24
C GLY A 254 -7.39 -0.78 -15.27
N LYS A 255 -8.10 0.26 -15.73
CA LYS A 255 -9.50 0.18 -16.21
C LYS A 255 -9.59 0.62 -17.67
N THR A 256 -8.74 0.09 -18.55
CA THR A 256 -8.85 0.35 -19.99
C THR A 256 -10.13 -0.30 -20.52
N ALA A 257 -11.08 0.50 -21.01
CA ALA A 257 -12.29 0.06 -21.72
C ALA A 257 -12.97 -1.19 -21.12
N GLY A 258 -13.14 -1.22 -19.78
CA GLY A 258 -13.85 -2.30 -19.08
C GLY A 258 -13.02 -3.52 -18.66
N ASN A 259 -11.74 -3.62 -19.04
CA ASN A 259 -10.89 -4.75 -18.64
C ASN A 259 -9.73 -4.33 -17.74
N ALA A 260 -9.67 -4.96 -16.56
CA ALA A 260 -8.55 -4.81 -15.66
C ALA A 260 -7.31 -5.56 -16.14
N MET A 261 -6.14 -4.95 -15.99
CA MET A 261 -4.86 -5.59 -16.27
C MET A 261 -4.44 -6.40 -15.05
N TRP A 262 -4.72 -7.70 -15.07
CA TRP A 262 -4.49 -8.60 -13.95
C TRP A 262 -3.01 -9.02 -13.88
N LEU A 263 -2.55 -9.34 -12.67
CA LEU A 263 -1.21 -9.89 -12.43
C LEU A 263 -1.17 -11.41 -12.59
N ASN A 264 -2.34 -12.07 -12.57
CA ASN A 264 -2.45 -13.49 -12.87
C ASN A 264 -2.38 -13.72 -14.39
N ARG A 265 -1.41 -14.55 -14.81
CA ARG A 265 -1.16 -14.92 -16.21
C ARG A 265 -2.36 -15.58 -16.90
N ASP A 266 -3.23 -16.23 -16.13
CA ASP A 266 -4.39 -16.94 -16.65
C ASP A 266 -5.54 -15.96 -16.98
N ARG A 267 -5.48 -14.73 -16.46
CA ARG A 267 -6.42 -13.64 -16.78
C ARG A 267 -5.87 -12.60 -17.75
N THR A 268 -4.57 -12.37 -17.71
CA THR A 268 -3.88 -11.42 -18.57
C THR A 268 -2.59 -12.06 -19.01
N SER A 269 -2.44 -12.27 -20.32
CA SER A 269 -1.23 -12.91 -20.84
C SER A 269 0.00 -12.03 -20.56
N PRO A 270 1.20 -12.61 -20.40
CA PRO A 270 2.43 -11.81 -20.27
C PRO A 270 2.63 -10.84 -21.44
N PHE A 271 2.18 -11.22 -22.64
CA PHE A 271 2.21 -10.36 -23.82
C PHE A 271 1.29 -9.14 -23.67
N ASP A 272 0.07 -9.33 -23.20
CA ASP A 272 -0.87 -8.22 -23.00
C ASP A 272 -0.40 -7.28 -21.88
N LEU A 273 0.15 -7.84 -20.80
CA LEU A 273 0.74 -7.03 -19.73
C LEU A 273 1.92 -6.20 -20.24
N TYR A 274 2.80 -6.79 -21.06
CA TYR A 274 3.89 -6.08 -21.71
C TYR A 274 3.38 -4.97 -22.66
N GLN A 275 2.42 -5.29 -23.52
CA GLN A 275 1.80 -4.34 -24.45
C GLN A 275 1.13 -3.18 -23.73
N PHE A 276 0.51 -3.42 -22.58
CA PHE A 276 -0.06 -2.37 -21.76
C PHE A 276 0.98 -1.34 -21.33
N PHE A 277 2.14 -1.76 -20.83
CA PHE A 277 3.21 -0.83 -20.46
C PHE A 277 3.86 -0.17 -21.68
N LEU A 278 4.02 -0.90 -22.79
CA LEU A 278 4.61 -0.38 -24.02
C LEU A 278 3.76 0.72 -24.68
N ARG A 279 2.43 0.65 -24.55
CA ARG A 279 1.49 1.58 -25.19
C ARG A 279 1.20 2.84 -24.35
N GLN A 280 1.91 3.05 -23.25
CA GLN A 280 1.67 4.23 -22.43
C GLN A 280 2.12 5.49 -23.18
N PRO A 281 1.35 6.59 -23.12
CA PRO A 281 1.74 7.84 -23.78
C PRO A 281 3.06 8.36 -23.22
N ASP A 282 3.92 8.93 -24.08
CA ASP A 282 5.26 9.44 -23.70
C ASP A 282 5.21 10.36 -22.47
N ALA A 283 4.22 11.25 -22.39
CA ALA A 283 3.98 12.17 -21.27
C ALA A 283 3.64 11.48 -19.93
N SER A 284 3.41 10.17 -19.93
CA SER A 284 3.16 9.34 -18.75
C SER A 284 4.34 8.42 -18.43
N VAL A 285 5.29 8.23 -19.34
CA VAL A 285 6.41 7.29 -19.14
C VAL A 285 7.44 7.88 -18.16
N GLU A 286 8.02 9.03 -18.51
CA GLU A 286 8.95 9.74 -17.65
C GLU A 286 8.21 10.50 -16.53
N GLY A 287 8.75 10.51 -15.31
CA GLY A 287 8.16 11.19 -14.15
C GLY A 287 6.93 10.51 -13.52
N ARG A 288 6.45 9.40 -14.11
CA ARG A 288 5.33 8.60 -13.56
C ARG A 288 5.61 7.10 -13.63
N PHE A 289 5.48 6.47 -14.79
CA PHE A 289 5.54 5.00 -14.86
C PHE A 289 6.92 4.44 -14.56
N LEU A 290 7.98 5.07 -15.06
CA LEU A 290 9.35 4.67 -14.71
C LEU A 290 9.57 4.83 -13.21
N ASP A 291 9.18 5.97 -12.63
CA ASP A 291 9.41 6.25 -11.20
C ASP A 291 8.59 5.34 -10.26
N PHE A 292 7.41 4.91 -10.70
CA PHE A 292 6.48 4.11 -9.91
C PHE A 292 6.69 2.61 -10.05
N PHE A 293 6.90 2.13 -11.27
CA PHE A 293 6.88 0.70 -11.57
C PHE A 293 8.27 0.11 -11.78
N MET A 294 9.30 0.94 -12.01
CA MET A 294 10.64 0.43 -12.21
C MET A 294 11.39 0.34 -10.88
N TYR A 295 11.88 -0.86 -10.58
CA TYR A 295 12.61 -1.19 -9.36
C TYR A 295 13.94 -0.40 -9.16
N ASN A 296 14.49 0.15 -10.25
CA ASN A 296 15.70 0.97 -10.23
C ASN A 296 15.42 2.45 -9.93
N SER A 297 14.16 2.84 -9.82
CA SER A 297 13.74 4.19 -9.50
C SER A 297 13.83 4.43 -7.99
N VAL A 298 14.16 5.67 -7.60
CA VAL A 298 14.41 6.02 -6.20
C VAL A 298 13.11 5.93 -5.41
N PHE A 299 12.96 4.88 -4.61
CA PHE A 299 12.15 4.93 -3.40
C PHE A 299 13.04 5.47 -2.27
N PRO A 300 12.56 6.43 -1.46
CA PRO A 300 13.32 6.89 -0.31
C PRO A 300 13.32 5.77 0.73
N THR A 301 14.34 4.93 0.63
CA THR A 301 14.81 4.12 1.73
C THR A 301 15.99 4.88 2.29
N ALA A 302 16.00 5.15 3.60
CA ALA A 302 16.99 5.99 4.26
C ALA A 302 18.46 5.65 3.93
N GLY A 303 18.75 4.42 3.48
CA GLY A 303 20.07 3.98 3.03
C GLY A 303 20.51 4.44 1.62
N ALA A 304 19.69 5.13 0.83
CA ALA A 304 20.13 5.64 -0.48
C ALA A 304 21.00 6.90 -0.35
N ALA A 305 20.82 7.69 0.72
CA ALA A 305 21.60 8.92 0.96
C ALA A 305 23.00 8.63 1.54
N CYS A 306 23.14 7.62 2.42
CA CYS A 306 24.43 7.35 3.07
C CYS A 306 25.49 6.73 2.15
N ALA A 307 25.11 6.16 1.00
CA ALA A 307 26.08 5.61 0.05
C ALA A 307 26.82 6.70 -0.75
N GLU A 308 26.28 7.92 -0.82
CA GLU A 308 26.91 9.03 -1.55
C GLU A 308 27.99 9.75 -0.73
N GLU A 309 27.84 9.88 0.59
CA GLU A 309 28.83 10.58 1.42
C GLU A 309 30.08 9.74 1.75
N ALA A 310 29.97 8.42 1.81
CA ALA A 310 31.10 7.54 2.10
C ALA A 310 32.06 7.34 0.90
N CYS A 311 31.63 7.69 -0.32
CA CYS A 311 32.44 7.56 -1.53
C CYS A 311 33.20 8.86 -1.88
N CYS A 312 32.99 9.94 -1.12
CA CYS A 312 33.57 11.27 -1.36
C CYS A 312 34.55 11.73 -0.27
N LYS A 313 35.13 10.80 0.50
CA LYS A 313 36.31 11.05 1.35
C LYS A 313 37.43 10.09 1.01
#